data_AF-A0A1T5N528-F1
#
_entry.id   AF-A0A1T5N528-F1
#
_cell.length_a   1.000
_cell.length_b   1.000
_cell.length_c   1.000
_cell.angle_alpha   90.00
_cell.angle_beta   90.00
_cell.angle_gamma   90.00
#
_symmetry.space_group_name_H-M   'P 1'
#
loop_
_entity.id
_entity.type
_entity.pdbx_description
1 polymer ?
#
loop_
_entity_poly.entity_id
_entity_poly.type
_entity_poly.pdbx_seq_one_letter_code
_entity_poly.pdbx_strand_id
1 'polypeptide(L)'
;MKLIYSLCFVLCLFAGIPVFGQEAKLDKKTKEALAERYAADKLYADYKRGIYKREAWKASWVGAKLSELYKSWGAPTRTATDETGGQVVVYENVTNTSGGTYTPGYIETATNGFGQTVITGQRAAEDTRWTSQYVTITTVYVDNKGVITKVDFNSRYSRN
;
A
#
# COMPACT_ATOMS: atom_id res chain seq x y z
N MET A 1 -36.90 56.46 17.04
CA MET A 1 -37.85 55.52 17.71
C MET A 1 -37.41 54.10 17.32
N LYS A 2 -36.49 53.44 18.04
CA LYS A 2 -36.64 52.72 19.33
C LYS A 2 -37.75 51.66 19.33
N LEU A 3 -37.37 50.42 19.02
CA LEU A 3 -37.99 49.14 19.42
C LEU A 3 -36.84 48.12 19.46
N ILE A 4 -36.07 48.13 20.55
CA ILE A 4 -36.14 47.19 21.69
C ILE A 4 -35.45 45.86 21.36
N TYR A 5 -34.19 45.81 21.78
CA TYR A 5 -33.44 44.62 22.16
C TYR A 5 -34.23 43.84 23.21
N SER A 6 -34.61 42.58 22.94
CA SER A 6 -34.92 41.60 24.00
C SER A 6 -35.09 40.21 23.40
N LEU A 7 -34.03 39.40 23.39
CA LEU A 7 -34.13 37.95 23.67
C LEU A 7 -32.74 37.30 23.88
N CYS A 8 -31.81 37.99 24.54
CA CYS A 8 -30.74 37.35 25.30
C CYS A 8 -31.26 37.19 26.72
N PHE A 9 -31.92 36.08 27.06
CA PHE A 9 -32.02 35.50 28.41
C PHE A 9 -33.11 34.41 28.47
N VAL A 10 -32.92 33.28 27.78
CA VAL A 10 -33.73 32.09 28.07
C VAL A 10 -32.78 30.92 28.23
N LEU A 11 -32.59 30.55 29.50
CA LEU A 11 -31.98 29.33 30.02
C LEU A 11 -30.44 29.21 30.02
N CYS A 12 -29.79 30.18 30.66
CA CYS A 12 -28.68 29.90 31.58
C CYS A 12 -29.19 29.18 32.84
N LEU A 13 -29.75 27.97 32.69
CA LEU A 13 -30.31 27.17 33.79
C LEU A 13 -29.90 25.69 33.70
N PHE A 14 -28.73 25.40 33.12
CA PHE A 14 -27.96 24.26 33.59
C PHE A 14 -27.23 24.70 34.85
N ALA A 15 -27.97 24.66 35.96
CA ALA A 15 -27.41 24.64 37.29
C ALA A 15 -26.26 23.63 37.29
N GLY A 16 -25.07 24.11 37.66
CA GLY A 16 -23.91 23.28 37.89
C GLY A 16 -24.25 22.25 38.95
N ILE A 17 -24.58 21.05 38.50
CA ILE A 17 -24.36 19.86 39.31
C ILE A 17 -22.83 19.73 39.31
N PRO A 18 -22.14 19.86 40.45
CA PRO A 18 -20.79 19.35 40.51
C PRO A 18 -20.95 17.85 40.30
N VAL A 19 -20.72 17.39 39.07
CA VAL A 19 -20.42 15.99 38.82
C VAL A 19 -19.09 15.79 39.54
N PHE A 20 -19.20 15.50 40.84
CA PHE A 20 -18.15 14.82 41.58
C PHE A 20 -17.87 13.59 40.74
N GLY A 21 -16.77 13.65 39.98
CA GLY A 21 -16.20 12.50 39.30
C GLY A 21 -15.88 11.49 40.39
N GLN A 22 -16.85 10.65 40.69
CA GLN A 22 -16.64 9.46 41.49
C GLN A 22 -15.64 8.67 40.65
N GLU A 23 -14.38 8.63 41.07
CA GLU A 23 -13.39 7.74 40.47
C GLU A 23 -13.99 6.35 40.55
N ALA A 24 -14.51 5.87 39.43
CA ALA A 24 -15.02 4.52 39.35
C ALA A 24 -13.84 3.62 39.70
N LYS A 25 -13.94 2.92 40.84
CA LYS A 25 -12.99 1.88 41.21
C LYS A 25 -13.12 0.78 40.16
N LEU A 26 -12.42 0.93 39.03
CA LEU A 26 -12.34 -0.10 38.01
C LEU A 26 -11.71 -1.32 38.67
N ASP A 27 -12.44 -2.44 38.68
CA ASP A 27 -11.89 -3.72 39.10
C ASP A 27 -10.75 -4.14 38.16
N LYS A 28 -9.90 -5.05 38.63
CA LYS A 28 -8.70 -5.50 37.92
C LYS A 28 -9.02 -5.99 36.50
N LYS A 29 -10.12 -6.75 36.33
CA LYS A 29 -10.53 -7.31 35.05
C LYS A 29 -10.97 -6.22 34.08
N THR A 30 -11.70 -5.21 34.58
CA THR A 30 -12.08 -4.05 33.76
C THR A 30 -10.86 -3.21 33.36
N LYS A 31 -9.87 -3.02 34.25
CA LYS A 31 -8.60 -2.33 33.89
C LYS A 31 -7.82 -3.07 32.82
N GLU A 32 -7.71 -4.39 32.95
CA GLU A 32 -7.01 -5.25 31.98
C GLU A 32 -7.72 -5.23 30.62
N ALA A 33 -9.04 -5.38 30.58
CA ALA A 33 -9.82 -5.30 29.34
C ALA A 33 -9.72 -3.92 28.67
N LEU A 34 -9.70 -2.84 29.46
CA LEU A 34 -9.52 -1.47 28.95
C LEU A 34 -8.12 -1.29 28.35
N ALA A 35 -7.08 -1.80 29.03
CA ALA A 35 -5.70 -1.75 28.55
C ALA A 35 -5.52 -2.54 27.24
N GLU A 36 -6.14 -3.72 27.13
CA GLU A 36 -6.13 -4.53 25.92
C GLU A 36 -6.80 -3.80 24.74
N ARG A 37 -7.97 -3.17 24.97
CA ARG A 37 -8.62 -2.34 23.95
C ARG A 37 -7.76 -1.15 23.53
N TYR A 38 -7.18 -0.42 24.48
CA TYR A 38 -6.30 0.70 24.15
C TYR A 38 -5.07 0.25 23.36
N ALA A 39 -4.51 -0.92 23.65
CA ALA A 39 -3.41 -1.48 22.89
C ALA A 39 -3.82 -1.82 21.45
N ALA A 40 -4.99 -2.44 21.27
CA ALA A 40 -5.54 -2.75 19.95
C ALA A 40 -5.84 -1.48 19.13
N ASP A 41 -6.49 -0.48 19.74
CA ASP A 41 -6.80 0.79 19.10
C ASP A 41 -5.54 1.56 18.72
N LYS A 42 -4.52 1.55 19.59
CA LYS A 42 -3.20 2.15 19.30
C LYS A 42 -2.55 1.45 18.11
N LEU A 43 -2.52 0.13 18.08
CA LEU A 43 -1.90 -0.65 17.01
C LEU A 43 -2.61 -0.38 15.67
N TYR A 44 -3.95 -0.32 15.68
CA TYR A 44 -4.74 0.04 14.51
C TYR A 44 -4.47 1.47 14.05
N ALA A 45 -4.43 2.44 14.97
CA ALA A 45 -4.13 3.83 14.65
C ALA A 45 -2.72 3.99 14.07
N ASP A 46 -1.72 3.32 14.63
CA ASP A 46 -0.34 3.32 14.14
C ASP A 46 -0.23 2.69 12.75
N TYR A 47 -0.95 1.59 12.51
CA TYR A 47 -1.04 0.96 11.20
C TYR A 47 -1.65 1.90 10.15
N LYS A 48 -2.79 2.53 10.47
CA LYS A 48 -3.44 3.50 9.57
C LYS A 48 -2.56 4.73 9.30
N ARG A 49 -1.88 5.25 10.33
CA ARG A 49 -0.92 6.34 10.17
C ARG A 49 0.28 5.91 9.32
N GLY A 50 0.75 4.68 9.45
CA GLY A 50 1.80 4.10 8.62
C GLY A 50 1.41 4.04 7.14
N ILE A 51 0.19 3.59 6.83
CA ILE A 51 -0.35 3.63 5.47
C ILE A 51 -0.44 5.06 4.96
N TYR A 52 -1.06 5.96 5.72
CA TYR A 52 -1.21 7.36 5.32
C TYR A 52 0.14 8.01 5.00
N LYS A 53 1.15 7.84 5.86
CA LYS A 53 2.50 8.38 5.64
C LYS A 53 3.15 7.79 4.39
N ARG A 54 3.00 6.48 4.16
CA ARG A 54 3.51 5.80 2.96
C ARG A 54 2.84 6.30 1.68
N GLU A 55 1.57 6.69 1.77
CA GLU A 55 0.74 7.12 0.64
C GLU A 55 0.66 8.64 0.48
N ALA A 56 1.28 9.41 1.38
CA ALA A 56 1.22 10.87 1.40
C ALA A 56 1.73 11.50 0.10
N TRP A 57 2.67 10.85 -0.58
CA TRP A 57 3.16 11.29 -1.89
C TRP A 57 2.07 11.28 -2.97
N LYS A 58 1.05 10.41 -2.88
CA LYS A 58 -0.09 10.42 -3.82
C LYS A 58 -0.92 11.68 -3.61
N ALA A 59 -1.19 12.00 -2.34
CA ALA A 59 -1.95 13.17 -1.94
C ALA A 59 -1.23 14.48 -2.28
N SER A 60 0.11 14.53 -2.28
CA SER A 60 0.86 15.74 -2.61
C SER A 60 0.71 16.20 -4.07
N TRP A 61 0.26 15.32 -4.96
CA TRP A 61 -0.01 15.67 -6.36
C TRP A 61 -1.45 16.10 -6.62
N VAL A 62 -2.38 15.82 -5.71
CA VAL A 62 -3.78 16.26 -5.87
C VAL A 62 -3.83 17.79 -5.78
N GLY A 63 -4.47 18.41 -6.78
CA GLY A 63 -4.52 19.86 -6.95
C GLY A 63 -3.38 20.46 -7.79
N ALA A 64 -2.31 19.70 -8.06
CA ALA A 64 -1.24 20.13 -8.94
C ALA A 64 -1.66 20.10 -10.42
N LYS A 65 -0.96 20.85 -11.27
CA LYS A 65 -1.20 20.84 -12.72
C LYS A 65 -0.53 19.63 -13.36
N LEU A 66 -1.21 19.00 -14.32
CA LEU A 66 -0.65 17.87 -15.08
C LEU A 66 0.67 18.24 -15.78
N SER A 67 0.83 19.49 -16.21
CA SER A 67 2.08 19.98 -16.80
C SER A 67 3.26 19.98 -15.82
N GLU A 68 3.03 20.12 -14.52
CA GLU A 68 4.07 20.02 -13.49
C GLU A 68 4.48 18.57 -13.27
N LEU A 69 3.51 17.66 -13.28
CA LEU A 69 3.76 16.21 -13.25
C LEU A 69 4.65 15.80 -14.43
N TYR A 70 4.34 16.26 -15.65
CA TYR A 70 5.16 15.94 -16.84
C TYR A 70 6.58 16.48 -16.75
N LYS A 71 6.79 17.65 -16.12
CA LYS A 71 8.14 18.16 -15.87
C LYS A 71 8.91 17.30 -14.87
N SER A 72 8.22 16.78 -13.86
CA SER A 72 8.84 16.00 -12.79
C SER A 72 9.08 14.54 -13.16
N TRP A 73 8.12 13.90 -13.83
CA TRP A 73 8.11 12.45 -14.08
C TRP A 73 8.35 12.09 -15.54
N GLY A 74 8.30 13.07 -16.45
CA GLY A 74 8.37 12.84 -17.88
C GLY A 74 7.04 12.40 -18.49
N ALA A 75 7.11 11.94 -19.73
CA ALA A 75 5.96 11.50 -20.48
C ALA A 75 5.34 10.22 -19.87
N PRO A 76 4.00 10.11 -19.82
CA PRO A 76 3.32 8.91 -19.35
C PRO A 76 3.46 7.77 -20.36
N THR A 77 3.32 6.52 -19.88
CA THR A 77 3.32 5.32 -20.71
C THR A 77 2.09 5.26 -21.61
N ARG A 78 0.91 5.65 -21.08
CA ARG A 78 -0.35 5.71 -21.82
C ARG A 78 -1.23 6.84 -21.29
N THR A 79 -2.07 7.37 -22.17
CA THR A 79 -3.07 8.38 -21.84
C THR A 79 -4.42 8.00 -22.45
N ALA A 80 -5.49 8.40 -21.78
CA ALA A 80 -6.86 8.25 -22.24
C ALA A 80 -7.66 9.49 -21.81
N THR A 81 -8.69 9.82 -22.58
CA THR A 81 -9.63 10.88 -22.23
C THR A 81 -10.83 10.25 -21.51
N ASP A 82 -11.25 10.86 -20.42
CA ASP A 82 -12.48 10.47 -19.71
C ASP A 82 -13.71 11.03 -20.42
N GLU A 83 -14.88 10.42 -20.23
CA GLU A 83 -16.15 10.81 -20.86
C GLU A 83 -16.55 12.26 -20.52
N THR A 84 -16.06 12.78 -19.39
CA THR A 84 -16.29 14.16 -18.92
C THR A 84 -15.34 15.21 -19.53
N GLY A 85 -14.44 14.80 -20.44
CA GLY A 85 -13.38 15.65 -20.99
C GLY A 85 -12.15 15.79 -20.08
N GLY A 86 -12.10 15.04 -18.98
CA GLY A 86 -10.89 14.85 -18.17
C GLY A 86 -9.86 13.95 -18.85
N GLN A 87 -8.70 13.78 -18.23
CA GLN A 87 -7.64 12.90 -18.73
C GLN A 87 -7.24 11.89 -17.67
N VAL A 88 -6.99 10.66 -18.11
CA VAL A 88 -6.36 9.61 -17.32
C VAL A 88 -4.99 9.36 -17.92
N VAL A 89 -3.95 9.54 -17.11
CA VAL A 89 -2.57 9.26 -17.52
C VAL A 89 -2.00 8.14 -16.67
N VAL A 90 -1.21 7.27 -17.28
CA VAL A 90 -0.68 6.09 -16.61
C VAL A 90 0.82 5.99 -16.81
N TYR A 91 1.52 5.75 -15.70
CA TYR A 91 2.93 5.44 -15.65
C TYR A 91 3.07 3.98 -15.25
N GLU A 92 3.68 3.18 -16.12
CA GLU A 92 3.92 1.76 -15.88
C GLU A 92 5.43 1.50 -15.90
N ASN A 93 5.92 0.82 -14.86
CA ASN A 93 7.31 0.37 -14.79
C ASN A 93 7.33 -1.14 -14.56
N VAL A 94 8.05 -1.85 -15.42
CA VAL A 94 8.23 -3.29 -15.37
C VAL A 94 9.70 -3.57 -15.09
N THR A 95 9.97 -4.18 -13.94
CA THR A 95 11.31 -4.65 -13.56
C THR A 95 11.32 -6.17 -13.61
N ASN A 96 12.23 -6.74 -14.40
CA ASN A 96 12.46 -8.18 -14.46
C ASN A 96 13.78 -8.53 -13.78
N THR A 97 13.80 -9.62 -13.03
CA THR A 97 14.99 -10.16 -12.37
C THR A 97 15.03 -11.65 -12.57
N SER A 98 16.21 -12.21 -12.79
CA SER A 98 16.39 -13.64 -12.94
C SER A 98 17.62 -14.10 -12.17
N GLY A 99 17.66 -15.38 -11.84
CA GLY A 99 18.79 -15.98 -11.14
C GLY A 99 18.70 -17.50 -11.11
N GLY A 100 19.55 -18.10 -10.29
CA GLY A 100 19.69 -19.55 -10.17
C GLY A 100 20.60 -20.14 -11.24
N THR A 101 20.73 -21.47 -11.19
CA THR A 101 21.63 -22.24 -12.05
C THR A 101 20.97 -23.53 -12.51
N TYR A 102 21.44 -24.04 -13.64
CA TYR A 102 21.12 -25.38 -14.10
C TYR A 102 22.37 -26.24 -14.02
N THR A 103 22.27 -27.36 -13.32
CA THR A 103 23.31 -28.39 -13.24
C THR A 103 22.81 -29.64 -13.96
N PRO A 104 23.39 -29.99 -15.13
CA PRO A 104 23.00 -31.20 -15.85
C PRO A 104 23.24 -32.46 -15.02
N GLY A 105 22.31 -33.41 -15.11
CA GLY A 105 22.51 -34.76 -14.61
C GLY A 105 23.45 -35.56 -15.51
N TYR A 106 24.08 -36.59 -14.96
CA TYR A 106 24.95 -37.49 -15.72
C TYR A 106 24.89 -38.90 -15.14
N ILE A 107 25.22 -39.88 -15.99
CA ILE A 107 25.36 -41.28 -15.60
C ILE A 107 26.86 -41.55 -15.43
N GLU A 108 27.21 -42.15 -14.31
CA GLU A 108 28.55 -42.65 -14.05
C GLU A 108 28.64 -44.08 -14.57
N THR A 109 29.68 -44.35 -15.36
CA THR A 109 29.92 -45.69 -15.92
C THR A 109 31.34 -46.13 -15.64
N ALA A 110 31.54 -47.44 -15.48
CA ALA A 110 32.84 -48.07 -15.37
C ALA A 110 32.89 -49.36 -16.19
N THR A 111 34.09 -49.84 -16.48
CA THR A 111 34.27 -51.12 -17.16
C THR A 111 34.45 -52.24 -16.13
N ASN A 112 33.64 -53.29 -16.18
CA ASN A 112 33.77 -54.44 -15.29
C ASN A 112 34.96 -55.34 -15.69
N GLY A 113 35.27 -56.36 -14.89
CA GLY A 113 36.35 -57.32 -15.16
C GLY A 113 36.17 -58.17 -16.44
N PHE A 114 35.01 -58.08 -17.11
CA PHE A 114 34.70 -58.74 -18.38
C PHE A 114 34.73 -57.77 -19.57
N GLY A 115 35.20 -56.53 -19.38
CA GLY A 115 35.29 -55.53 -20.45
C GLY A 115 33.95 -54.86 -20.81
N GLN A 116 32.89 -55.06 -20.03
CA GLN A 116 31.59 -54.45 -20.29
C GLN A 116 31.44 -53.12 -19.54
N THR A 117 30.88 -52.11 -20.21
CA THR A 117 30.47 -50.85 -19.56
C THR A 117 29.25 -51.11 -18.69
N VAL A 118 29.37 -50.84 -17.39
CA VAL A 118 28.31 -50.93 -16.39
C VAL A 118 28.04 -49.56 -15.78
N ILE A 119 26.77 -49.29 -15.46
CA ILE A 119 26.38 -48.07 -14.76
C ILE A 119 26.75 -48.23 -13.28
N THR A 120 27.55 -47.31 -12.76
CA THR A 120 28.02 -47.31 -11.36
C THR A 120 27.31 -46.28 -10.50
N GLY A 121 26.65 -45.30 -11.12
CA GLY A 121 25.96 -44.24 -10.42
C GLY A 121 25.18 -43.36 -11.39
N GLN A 122 24.32 -42.52 -10.84
CA GLN A 122 23.61 -41.51 -11.59
C GLN A 122 23.42 -40.28 -10.72
N ARG A 123 23.68 -39.11 -11.29
CA ARG A 123 23.32 -37.81 -10.72
C ARG A 123 22.13 -37.25 -11.48
N ALA A 124 21.07 -36.91 -10.76
CA ALA A 124 19.93 -36.21 -11.32
C ALA A 124 20.30 -34.79 -11.74
N ALA A 125 19.60 -34.23 -12.73
CA ALA A 125 19.72 -32.83 -13.05
C ALA A 125 19.08 -31.97 -11.94
N GLU A 126 19.68 -30.83 -11.66
CA GLU A 126 19.16 -29.84 -10.70
C GLU A 126 18.92 -28.52 -11.44
N ASP A 127 17.69 -28.00 -11.35
CA ASP A 127 17.34 -26.70 -11.90
C ASP A 127 16.81 -25.79 -10.80
N THR A 128 17.55 -24.72 -10.53
CA THR A 128 17.18 -23.69 -9.54
C THR A 128 16.88 -22.36 -10.22
N ARG A 129 16.83 -22.32 -11.56
CA ARG A 129 16.58 -21.09 -12.30
C ARG A 129 15.21 -20.55 -11.95
N TRP A 130 15.14 -19.24 -11.83
CA TRP A 130 13.90 -18.54 -11.57
C TRP A 130 13.91 -17.20 -12.28
N THR A 131 12.71 -16.71 -12.55
CA THR A 131 12.48 -15.38 -13.09
C THR A 131 11.40 -14.71 -12.25
N SER A 132 11.54 -13.42 -12.01
CA SER A 132 10.52 -12.63 -11.32
C SER A 132 10.28 -11.32 -12.05
N GLN A 133 9.03 -10.89 -12.00
CA GLN A 133 8.60 -9.63 -12.57
C GLN A 133 7.88 -8.81 -11.50
N TYR A 134 8.26 -7.53 -11.42
CA TYR A 134 7.60 -6.52 -10.62
C TYR A 134 7.02 -5.46 -11.55
N VAL A 135 5.69 -5.32 -11.54
CA VAL A 135 4.97 -4.30 -12.32
C VAL A 135 4.42 -3.28 -11.35
N THR A 136 4.76 -2.01 -11.53
CA THR A 136 4.14 -0.88 -10.83
C THR A 136 3.37 -0.03 -11.82
N ILE A 137 2.14 0.33 -11.45
CA ILE A 137 1.23 1.16 -12.24
C ILE A 137 0.78 2.31 -11.37
N THR A 138 1.13 3.53 -11.77
CA THR A 138 0.57 4.76 -11.19
C THR A 138 -0.41 5.35 -12.18
N THR A 139 -1.67 5.53 -11.76
CA THR A 139 -2.73 6.13 -12.58
C THR A 139 -3.10 7.48 -12.00
N VAL A 140 -3.02 8.53 -12.81
CA VAL A 140 -3.34 9.90 -12.41
C VAL A 140 -4.58 10.34 -13.18
N TYR A 141 -5.58 10.78 -12.44
CA TYR A 141 -6.83 11.32 -12.97
C TYR A 141 -6.78 12.83 -12.92
N VAL A 142 -7.23 13.45 -14.01
CA VAL A 142 -7.09 14.88 -14.26
C VAL A 142 -8.43 15.41 -14.74
N ASP A 143 -8.87 16.53 -14.21
CA ASP A 143 -10.08 17.21 -14.67
C ASP A 143 -9.87 17.90 -16.04
N ASN A 144 -10.96 18.44 -16.59
CA ASN A 144 -10.95 19.19 -17.85
C ASN A 144 -10.14 20.51 -17.79
N LYS A 145 -9.69 20.95 -16.60
CA LYS A 145 -8.81 22.11 -16.40
C LYS A 145 -7.34 21.71 -16.27
N GLY A 146 -7.02 20.44 -16.46
CA GLY A 146 -5.65 19.92 -16.34
C GLY A 146 -5.16 19.84 -14.89
N VAL A 147 -6.06 19.78 -13.91
CA VAL A 147 -5.75 19.66 -12.48
C VAL A 147 -5.90 18.21 -12.05
N ILE A 148 -4.91 17.70 -11.32
CA ILE A 148 -4.91 16.33 -10.80
C ILE A 148 -5.96 16.21 -9.69
N THR A 149 -6.89 15.28 -9.84
CA THR A 149 -7.97 15.03 -8.87
C THR A 149 -7.73 13.77 -8.05
N LYS A 150 -6.99 12.79 -8.59
CA LYS A 150 -6.72 11.53 -7.92
C LYS A 150 -5.43 10.89 -8.44
N VAL A 151 -4.72 10.21 -7.56
CA VAL A 151 -3.56 9.36 -7.91
C VAL A 151 -3.75 7.98 -7.28
N ASP A 152 -3.82 6.96 -8.13
CA ASP A 152 -3.86 5.55 -7.74
C ASP A 152 -2.51 4.89 -8.00
N PHE A 153 -2.16 3.92 -7.15
CA PHE A 153 -0.94 3.13 -7.27
C PHE A 153 -1.28 1.66 -7.09
N ASN A 154 -0.83 0.84 -8.03
CA ASN A 154 -0.93 -0.62 -7.97
C ASN A 154 0.46 -1.21 -8.17
N SER A 155 0.77 -2.29 -7.46
CA SER A 155 1.97 -3.05 -7.72
C SER A 155 1.67 -4.54 -7.69
N ARG A 156 2.26 -5.27 -8.63
CA ARG A 156 2.12 -6.73 -8.76
C ARG A 156 3.50 -7.36 -8.86
N TYR A 157 3.67 -8.44 -8.11
CA TYR A 157 4.84 -9.30 -8.18
C TYR A 157 4.41 -10.66 -8.72
N SER A 158 5.20 -11.22 -9.63
CA SER A 158 5.08 -12.61 -10.06
C SER A 158 6.46 -13.25 -10.11
N ARG A 159 6.54 -14.55 -9.83
CA ARG A 159 7.75 -15.34 -9.94
C ARG A 159 7.41 -16.67 -10.59
N ASN A 160 8.18 -17.03 -11.60
CA ASN A 160 8.16 -18.31 -12.28
C ASN A 160 9.45 -19.07 -12.02
#